data_AF-A0A3B3ZJZ4-F1
#
_entry.id   AF-A0A3B3ZJZ4-F1
#
_cell.length_a   1.000
_cell.length_b   1.000
_cell.length_c   1.000
_cell.angle_alpha   90.00
_cell.angle_beta   90.00
_cell.angle_gamma   90.00
#
_symmetry.space_group_name_H-M   'P 1'
#
loop_
_entity.id
_entity.type
_entity.pdbx_description
1 polymer ?
#
loop_
_entity_poly.entity_id
_entity_poly.type
_entity_poly.pdbx_seq_one_letter_code
_entity_poly.pdbx_strand_id
1 'polypeptide(L)'
;MTSLSLQLKRLALPQTDPNLFTRKHVASLLFDPKEAATMDRAIFYALGCTGLEELLGIEPSLLEFQHTLFSSSSVTLERSVQTKDINAKLDRDISLFLNRVSPYFLLKPTHKCLEWLIHR
;
A
#
# COMPACT_ATOMS: atom_id res chain seq x y z
N MET A 1 22.87 26.72 -10.19
CA MET A 1 21.71 25.97 -10.73
C MET A 1 20.94 26.89 -11.68
N THR A 2 20.57 26.41 -12.87
CA THR A 2 19.95 27.25 -13.93
C THR A 2 18.43 27.23 -13.85
N SER A 3 17.74 28.27 -14.36
CA SER A 3 16.27 28.35 -14.41
C SER A 3 15.63 27.10 -15.03
N LEU A 4 16.23 26.57 -16.11
CA LEU A 4 15.77 25.36 -16.79
C LEU A 4 15.85 24.12 -15.87
N SER A 5 16.93 23.96 -15.10
CA SER A 5 17.06 22.85 -14.15
C SER A 5 15.98 22.88 -13.06
N LEU A 6 15.55 24.06 -12.65
CA LEU A 6 14.44 24.27 -11.70
C LEU A 6 13.08 23.94 -12.34
N GLN A 7 12.87 24.33 -13.59
CA GLN A 7 11.63 24.03 -14.33
C GLN A 7 11.49 22.54 -14.63
N LEU A 8 12.58 21.86 -15.02
CA LEU A 8 12.59 20.41 -15.21
C LEU A 8 12.29 19.67 -13.91
N LYS A 9 12.85 20.12 -12.78
CA LYS A 9 12.56 19.52 -11.47
C LYS A 9 11.10 19.70 -11.03
N ARG A 10 10.43 20.79 -11.42
CA ARG A 10 9.00 21.01 -11.17
C ARG A 10 8.09 20.16 -12.07
N LEU A 11 8.56 19.85 -13.28
CA LEU A 11 7.85 19.03 -14.26
C LEU A 11 8.14 17.53 -14.10
N ALA A 12 9.15 17.17 -13.31
CA ALA A 12 9.47 15.78 -13.00
C ALA A 12 8.26 15.15 -12.30
N LEU A 13 7.60 14.22 -13.00
CA LEU A 13 6.56 13.40 -12.41
C LEU A 13 7.24 12.36 -11.49
N PRO A 14 6.59 11.90 -10.41
CA PRO A 14 7.15 10.85 -9.55
C PRO A 14 7.57 9.59 -10.33
N GLN A 15 6.94 9.35 -11.49
CA GLN A 15 7.19 8.24 -12.41
C GLN A 15 8.52 8.33 -13.17
N THR A 16 9.15 9.51 -13.18
CA THR A 16 10.42 9.75 -13.91
C THR A 16 11.64 9.67 -12.99
N ASP A 17 11.47 9.29 -11.71
CA ASP A 17 12.59 9.13 -10.78
C ASP A 17 13.43 7.90 -11.20
N PRO A 18 14.70 8.07 -11.59
CA PRO A 18 15.56 6.94 -11.97
C PRO A 18 15.82 5.97 -10.81
N ASN A 19 15.52 6.37 -9.57
CA ASN A 19 15.61 5.47 -8.41
C ASN A 19 14.39 4.56 -8.25
N LEU A 20 13.32 4.70 -9.05
CA LEU A 20 12.12 3.86 -8.92
C LEU A 20 12.45 2.36 -9.01
N PHE A 21 13.39 2.00 -9.88
CA PHE A 21 13.81 0.62 -10.14
C PHE A 21 15.05 0.17 -9.34
N THR A 22 15.66 1.07 -8.55
CA THR A 22 16.91 0.79 -7.82
C THR A 22 16.80 1.07 -6.32
N ARG A 23 15.57 1.14 -5.77
CA ARG A 23 15.35 1.29 -4.33
C ARG A 23 15.95 0.11 -3.58
N LYS A 24 17.16 0.31 -3.04
CA LYS A 24 17.85 -0.64 -2.15
C LYS A 24 17.12 -0.85 -0.82
N HIS A 25 16.15 0.01 -0.52
CA HIS A 25 15.34 -0.01 0.68
C HIS A 25 13.90 0.32 0.32
N VAL A 26 12.97 -0.51 0.78
CA VAL A 26 11.52 -0.26 0.66
C VAL A 26 10.96 -0.09 2.08
N ALA A 27 9.99 0.81 2.24
CA ALA A 27 9.35 1.02 3.53
C ALA A 27 8.57 -0.23 3.93
N SER A 28 8.87 -0.78 5.10
CA SER A 28 8.21 -1.96 5.65
C SER A 28 7.95 -1.76 7.14
N LEU A 29 6.81 -2.26 7.61
CA LEU A 29 6.45 -2.29 9.03
C LEU A 29 6.92 -3.59 9.68
N LEU A 30 6.89 -4.70 8.94
CA LEU A 30 7.15 -6.05 9.45
C LEU A 30 8.57 -6.57 9.17
N PHE A 31 9.24 -6.07 8.14
CA PHE A 31 10.53 -6.59 7.68
C PHE A 31 11.61 -5.50 7.69
N ASP A 32 12.88 -5.91 7.69
CA ASP A 32 13.96 -4.96 7.43
C ASP A 32 13.80 -4.37 6.03
N PRO A 33 14.01 -3.05 5.82
CA PRO A 33 13.85 -2.43 4.52
C PRO A 33 14.67 -3.07 3.38
N LYS A 34 15.80 -3.73 3.67
CA LYS A 34 16.58 -4.49 2.67
C LYS A 34 15.93 -5.82 2.33
N GLU A 35 15.39 -6.52 3.32
CA GLU A 35 14.68 -7.78 3.13
C GLU A 35 13.39 -7.54 2.34
N ALA A 36 12.60 -6.53 2.73
CA ALA A 36 11.38 -6.13 2.04
C ALA A 36 11.63 -5.79 0.57
N ALA A 37 12.77 -5.16 0.25
CA ALA A 37 13.15 -4.83 -1.12
C ALA A 37 13.40 -6.06 -2.02
N THR A 38 13.58 -7.26 -1.44
CA THR A 38 13.73 -8.52 -2.19
C THR A 38 12.42 -9.31 -2.34
N MET A 39 11.35 -8.88 -1.66
CA MET A 39 10.08 -9.57 -1.63
C MET A 39 9.16 -9.12 -2.76
N ASP A 40 8.41 -10.06 -3.34
CA ASP A 40 7.43 -9.76 -4.38
C ASP A 40 6.12 -9.23 -3.77
N ARG A 41 5.41 -8.39 -4.52
CA ARG A 41 4.11 -7.84 -4.16
C ARG A 41 3.08 -8.94 -3.85
N ALA A 42 3.16 -10.07 -4.53
CA ALA A 42 2.32 -11.24 -4.25
C ALA A 42 2.49 -11.79 -2.83
N ILE A 43 3.70 -11.70 -2.24
CA ILE A 43 3.97 -12.13 -0.87
C ILE A 43 3.28 -11.18 0.12
N PHE A 44 3.42 -9.88 -0.08
CA PHE A 44 2.74 -8.87 0.75
C PHE A 44 1.22 -8.99 0.65
N TYR A 45 0.68 -9.27 -0.54
CA TYR A 45 -0.75 -9.51 -0.73
C TYR A 45 -1.24 -10.73 0.06
N ALA A 46 -0.57 -11.87 -0.08
CA ALA A 46 -0.92 -13.09 0.66
C ALA A 46 -0.87 -12.84 2.18
N LEU A 47 0.17 -12.16 2.66
CA LEU A 47 0.31 -11.78 4.07
C LEU A 47 -0.85 -10.89 4.54
N GLY A 48 -1.22 -9.87 3.74
CA GLY A 48 -2.33 -8.98 4.01
C GLY A 48 -3.68 -9.70 4.09
N CYS A 49 -3.93 -10.64 3.19
CA CYS A 49 -5.14 -11.47 3.19
C CYS A 49 -5.22 -12.37 4.43
N THR A 50 -4.13 -13.00 4.84
CA THR A 50 -4.08 -13.76 6.10
C THR A 50 -4.33 -12.86 7.31
N GLY A 51 -3.77 -11.64 7.32
CA GLY A 51 -4.07 -10.65 8.36
C GLY A 51 -5.54 -10.27 8.42
N LEU A 52 -6.18 -10.10 7.26
CA LEU A 52 -7.60 -9.77 7.18
C LEU A 52 -8.45 -10.93 7.71
N GLU A 53 -8.15 -12.17 7.31
CA GLU A 53 -8.86 -13.36 7.79
C GLU A 53 -8.78 -13.51 9.31
N GLU A 54 -7.60 -13.30 9.89
CA GLU A 54 -7.41 -13.28 11.35
C GLU A 54 -8.22 -12.17 12.03
N LEU A 55 -8.29 -10.97 11.43
CA LEU A 55 -9.09 -9.86 11.96
C LEU A 55 -10.59 -10.07 11.82
N LEU A 56 -11.06 -10.81 10.81
CA LEU A 56 -12.49 -11.11 10.66
C LEU A 56 -13.04 -11.96 11.80
N GLY A 57 -12.18 -12.74 12.47
CA GLY A 57 -12.55 -13.43 13.71
C GLY A 57 -12.83 -12.50 14.90
N ILE A 58 -12.42 -11.22 14.81
CA ILE A 58 -12.54 -10.22 15.87
C ILE A 58 -13.57 -9.14 15.47
N GLU A 59 -13.45 -8.59 14.27
CA GLU A 59 -14.32 -7.53 13.73
C GLU A 59 -14.85 -7.96 12.34
N PRO A 60 -16.02 -8.63 12.28
CA PRO A 60 -16.59 -9.16 11.04
C PRO A 60 -16.93 -8.09 10.00
N SER A 61 -17.12 -6.83 10.40
CA SER A 61 -17.43 -5.75 9.47
C SER A 61 -16.31 -5.51 8.45
N LEU A 62 -15.07 -5.95 8.76
CA LEU A 62 -13.93 -5.80 7.87
C LEU A 62 -14.09 -6.60 6.57
N LEU A 63 -15.10 -7.47 6.47
CA LEU A 63 -15.40 -8.27 5.29
C LEU A 63 -15.65 -7.39 4.06
N GLU A 64 -16.16 -6.17 4.24
CA GLU A 64 -16.38 -5.21 3.17
C GLU A 64 -15.08 -4.87 2.40
N PHE A 65 -13.93 -4.98 3.04
CA PHE A 65 -12.64 -4.68 2.44
C PHE A 65 -12.04 -5.84 1.63
N GLN A 66 -12.58 -7.06 1.79
CA GLN A 66 -12.11 -8.25 1.08
C GLN A 66 -12.25 -8.11 -0.43
N HIS A 67 -13.38 -7.53 -0.89
CA HIS A 67 -13.64 -7.34 -2.31
C HIS A 67 -13.12 -6.00 -2.86
N THR A 68 -12.53 -5.16 -2.02
CA THR A 68 -11.96 -3.87 -2.41
C THR A 68 -10.44 -3.90 -2.21
N LEU A 69 -9.96 -3.51 -1.04
CA LEU A 69 -8.54 -3.34 -0.73
C LEU A 69 -7.75 -4.65 -0.76
N PHE A 70 -8.41 -5.79 -0.54
CA PHE A 70 -7.81 -7.13 -0.50
C PHE A 70 -8.34 -8.06 -1.61
N SER A 71 -8.86 -7.48 -2.69
CA SER A 71 -9.26 -8.25 -3.88
C SER A 71 -8.04 -8.69 -4.69
N SER A 72 -8.15 -9.75 -5.47
CA SER A 72 -7.06 -10.17 -6.38
C SER A 72 -6.68 -9.08 -7.38
N SER A 73 -7.66 -8.26 -7.81
CA SER A 73 -7.46 -7.11 -8.68
C SER A 73 -6.64 -5.99 -8.04
N SER A 74 -6.54 -5.94 -6.71
CA SER A 74 -5.74 -4.93 -6.01
C SER A 74 -4.23 -5.13 -6.20
N VAL A 75 -3.78 -6.33 -6.60
CA VAL A 75 -2.36 -6.62 -6.84
C VAL A 75 -1.79 -5.90 -8.07
N THR A 76 -2.61 -5.74 -9.10
CA THR A 76 -2.23 -5.10 -10.37
C THR A 76 -2.61 -3.63 -10.42
N LEU A 77 -3.23 -3.09 -9.37
CA LEU A 77 -3.67 -1.70 -9.33
C LEU A 77 -2.48 -0.77 -9.03
N GLU A 78 -2.06 -0.03 -10.06
CA GLU A 78 -1.01 0.99 -9.94
C GLU A 78 -1.64 2.38 -9.76
N ARG A 79 -1.56 2.97 -8.56
CA ARG A 79 -2.19 4.28 -8.25
C ARG A 79 -1.68 5.42 -9.14
N SER A 80 -0.41 5.34 -9.56
CA SER A 80 0.24 6.38 -10.34
C SER A 80 -0.35 6.58 -11.73
N VAL A 81 -0.99 5.55 -12.28
CA VAL A 81 -1.61 5.57 -13.61
C VAL A 81 -3.14 5.69 -13.55
N GLN A 82 -3.72 5.74 -12.35
CA GLN A 82 -5.17 5.91 -12.18
C GLN A 82 -5.60 7.38 -12.28
N THR A 83 -6.88 7.59 -12.58
CA THR A 83 -7.49 8.92 -12.57
C THR A 83 -7.59 9.46 -11.14
N LYS A 84 -7.75 10.79 -11.02
CA LYS A 84 -7.93 11.45 -9.73
C LYS A 84 -9.15 10.92 -8.97
N ASP A 85 -10.26 10.68 -9.67
CA ASP A 85 -11.49 10.18 -9.06
C ASP A 85 -11.34 8.76 -8.50
N ILE A 86 -10.60 7.89 -9.21
CA ILE A 86 -10.31 6.53 -8.75
C ILE A 86 -9.42 6.58 -7.51
N ASN A 87 -8.35 7.38 -7.53
CA ASN A 87 -7.48 7.55 -6.37
C ASN A 87 -8.24 8.14 -5.17
N ALA A 88 -9.13 9.11 -5.38
CA ALA A 88 -9.96 9.66 -4.31
C ALA A 88 -10.98 8.65 -3.74
N LYS A 89 -11.46 7.69 -4.54
CA LYS A 89 -12.25 6.57 -4.03
C LYS A 89 -11.37 5.64 -3.18
N LEU A 90 -10.20 5.28 -3.70
CA LEU A 90 -9.25 4.43 -3.00
C LEU A 90 -8.82 5.02 -1.65
N ASP A 91 -8.58 6.33 -1.58
CA ASP A 91 -8.21 7.03 -0.35
C ASP A 91 -9.32 6.98 0.71
N ARG A 92 -10.59 7.07 0.28
CA ARG A 92 -11.75 6.90 1.17
C ARG A 92 -11.82 5.49 1.72
N ASP A 93 -11.65 4.48 0.87
CA ASP A 93 -11.69 3.07 1.28
C ASP A 93 -10.55 2.76 2.28
N ILE A 94 -9.34 3.29 2.04
CA ILE A 94 -8.22 3.17 3.00
C ILE A 94 -8.56 3.86 4.31
N SER A 95 -9.06 5.10 4.27
CA SER A 95 -9.34 5.87 5.48
C SER A 95 -10.39 5.16 6.34
N LEU A 96 -11.43 4.60 5.71
CA LEU A 96 -12.44 3.79 6.36
C LEU A 96 -11.81 2.56 7.02
N PHE A 97 -10.97 1.82 6.27
CA PHE A 97 -10.27 0.65 6.79
C PHE A 97 -9.40 0.99 8.00
N LEU A 98 -8.56 2.02 7.88
CA LEU A 98 -7.64 2.46 8.94
C LEU A 98 -8.38 2.87 10.22
N ASN A 99 -9.50 3.59 10.08
CA ASN A 99 -10.36 3.91 11.22
C ASN A 99 -10.92 2.65 11.89
N ARG A 100 -11.36 1.67 11.09
CA ARG A 100 -11.93 0.40 11.60
C ARG A 100 -10.90 -0.47 12.32
N VAL A 101 -9.68 -0.54 11.79
CA VAL A 101 -8.60 -1.34 12.41
C VAL A 101 -7.85 -0.62 13.52
N SER A 102 -8.08 0.69 13.70
CA SER A 102 -7.37 1.51 14.71
C SER A 102 -7.44 0.96 16.15
N PRO A 103 -8.57 0.42 16.65
CA PRO A 103 -8.62 -0.14 18.00
C PRO A 103 -7.77 -1.42 18.14
N TYR A 104 -7.46 -2.07 17.03
CA TYR A 104 -6.73 -3.33 16.95
C TYR A 104 -5.28 -3.15 16.51
N PHE A 105 -4.77 -1.91 16.44
CA PHE A 105 -3.47 -1.58 15.88
C PHE A 105 -2.32 -2.46 16.42
N LEU A 106 -2.33 -2.78 17.72
CA LEU A 106 -1.28 -3.57 18.36
C LEU A 106 -1.34 -5.07 18.02
N LEU A 107 -2.38 -5.54 17.35
CA LEU A 107 -2.48 -6.92 16.91
C LEU A 107 -1.62 -7.14 15.67
N LYS A 108 -0.81 -8.21 15.69
CA LYS A 108 -0.04 -8.68 14.52
C LYS A 108 -0.85 -8.75 13.22
N PRO A 109 -2.10 -9.25 13.19
CA PRO A 109 -2.88 -9.27 11.95
C PRO A 109 -3.17 -7.88 11.37
N THR A 110 -3.32 -6.85 12.21
CA THR A 110 -3.44 -5.46 11.71
C THR A 110 -2.18 -5.02 11.01
N HIS A 111 -1.00 -5.30 11.58
CA HIS A 111 0.27 -4.98 10.92
C HIS A 111 0.43 -5.70 9.57
N LYS A 112 0.00 -6.97 9.44
CA LYS A 112 -0.01 -7.70 8.16
C LYS A 112 -0.85 -6.99 7.11
N CYS A 113 -2.06 -6.54 7.48
CA CYS A 113 -2.91 -5.76 6.59
C CYS A 113 -2.26 -4.45 6.16
N LEU A 114 -1.66 -3.71 7.10
CA LEU A 114 -0.97 -2.45 6.80
C LEU A 114 0.24 -2.65 5.88
N GLU A 115 0.99 -3.74 6.07
CA GLU A 115 2.10 -4.12 5.21
C GLU A 115 1.67 -4.20 3.74
N TRP A 116 0.51 -4.82 3.48
CA TRP A 116 -0.09 -4.85 2.15
C TRP A 116 -0.44 -3.45 1.62
N LEU A 117 -1.07 -2.61 2.44
CA LEU A 117 -1.46 -1.26 2.01
C LEU A 117 -0.27 -0.35 1.66
N ILE A 118 0.90 -0.61 2.26
CA ILE A 118 2.15 0.10 2.00
C ILE A 118 2.78 -0.33 0.65
N HIS A 119 2.67 -1.61 0.30
CA HIS A 119 3.35 -2.22 -0.85
C HIS A 119 2.50 -2.36 -2.12
N ARG A 120 1.21 -2.00 -2.05
CA ARG A 120 0.33 -2.00 -3.22
C ARG A 120 0.55 -0.78 -4.12
#